data_AF-A0AAU7VQ61-F1
#
_entry.id   AF-A0AAU7VQ61-F1
#
_cell.length_a   1.000
_cell.length_b   1.000
_cell.length_c   1.000
_cell.angle_alpha   90.00
_cell.angle_beta   90.00
_cell.angle_gamma   90.00
#
_symmetry.space_group_name_H-M   'P 1'
#
loop_
_entity.id
_entity.type
_entity.pdbx_description
1 polymer ?
#
loop_
_entity_poly.entity_id
_entity_poly.type
_entity_poly.pdbx_seq_one_letter_code
_entity_poly.pdbx_strand_id
1 'polypeptide(L)' 'MMGKVILTFLMLNTVFLIGYSVGRRMGLKQGEKQGYNQGKALLRLKANTSRTCPICNKTASGVTRN' A
#
# COMPACT_ATOMS: atom_id res chain seq x y z
N MET A 1 15.90 -8.93 42.11
CA MET A 1 14.57 -8.89 41.43
C MET A 1 14.56 -7.91 40.25
N MET A 2 15.02 -6.67 40.41
CA MET A 2 15.05 -5.64 39.36
C MET A 2 15.77 -6.04 38.05
N GLY A 3 16.90 -6.74 38.12
CA GLY A 3 17.65 -7.15 36.91
C GLY A 3 16.87 -8.09 35.99
N LYS A 4 16.05 -8.99 36.54
CA LYS A 4 15.21 -9.90 35.75
C LYS A 4 14.07 -9.15 35.04
N VAL A 5 13.53 -8.11 35.67
CA VAL A 5 12.48 -7.25 35.09
C VAL A 5 13.03 -6.48 33.89
N ILE A 6 14.22 -5.87 34.04
CA ILE A 6 14.89 -5.13 32.96
C ILE A 6 15.18 -6.05 31.78
N LEU A 7 15.71 -7.25 32.02
CA LEU A 7 16.01 -8.21 30.96
C LEU A 7 14.74 -8.61 30.19
N THR A 8 13.63 -8.86 30.89
CA THR A 8 12.35 -9.22 30.27
C THR A 8 11.82 -8.07 29.40
N PHE A 9 11.94 -6.84 29.88
CA PHE A 9 11.51 -5.65 29.15
C PHE A 9 12.32 -5.43 27.86
N LEU A 10 13.64 -5.64 27.92
CA LEU A 10 14.51 -5.58 26.74
C LEU A 10 14.15 -6.64 25.70
N MET A 11 13.88 -7.87 26.14
CA MET A 11 13.48 -8.96 25.23
C MET A 11 12.14 -8.70 24.55
N LEU A 12 11.15 -8.15 25.26
CA LEU A 12 9.87 -7.77 24.67
C LEU A 12 10.03 -6.66 23.62
N ASN A 13 10.82 -5.63 23.95
CA ASN A 13 11.07 -4.53 23.02
C ASN A 13 11.79 -5.01 21.76
N THR A 14 12.83 -5.84 21.89
CA THR A 14 13.57 -6.34 20.72
C THR A 14 12.69 -7.18 19.80
N VAL A 15 11.85 -8.07 20.34
CA VAL A 15 10.88 -8.83 19.53
C VAL A 15 9.90 -7.90 18.82
N PHE A 16 9.39 -6.89 19.50
CA PHE A 16 8.45 -5.93 18.91
C PHE A 16 9.10 -5.11 17.77
N LEU A 17 10.32 -4.62 17.99
CA LEU A 17 11.10 -3.87 17.00
C LEU A 17 11.41 -4.73 15.76
N ILE A 18 11.77 -6.00 15.96
CA ILE A 18 12.01 -6.94 14.85
C ILE A 18 10.71 -7.16 14.08
N GLY A 19 9.61 -7.47 14.78
CA GLY A 19 8.29 -7.67 14.17
C GLY A 19 7.83 -6.48 13.35
N TYR A 20 7.97 -5.26 13.87
CA TYR A 20 7.65 -4.02 13.16
C TYR A 20 8.51 -3.86 11.89
N SER A 21 9.82 -4.09 11.99
CA SER A 21 10.73 -3.92 10.85
C SER A 21 10.44 -4.90 9.71
N VAL A 22 10.16 -6.17 10.04
CA VAL A 22 9.84 -7.21 9.07
C VAL A 22 8.46 -6.96 8.47
N GLY A 23 7.47 -6.67 9.32
CA GLY A 23 6.10 -6.35 8.90
C GLY A 23 6.06 -5.18 7.92
N ARG A 24 6.79 -4.09 8.22
CA ARG A 24 6.89 -2.92 7.31
C ARG A 24 7.48 -3.29 5.96
N ARG A 25 8.55 -4.09 5.92
CA ARG A 25 9.19 -4.53 4.67
C ARG A 25 8.27 -5.41 3.83
N MET A 26 7.56 -6.35 4.46
CA MET A 26 6.58 -7.18 3.77
C MET A 26 5.40 -6.36 3.26
N GLY A 27 4.88 -5.44 4.08
CA GLY A 27 3.78 -4.54 3.72
C GLY A 27 4.11 -3.66 2.50
N LEU A 28 5.33 -3.13 2.42
CA LEU A 28 5.79 -2.37 1.25
C LEU A 28 5.78 -3.23 -0.03
N LYS A 29 6.38 -4.43 0.02
CA LYS A 29 6.43 -5.34 -1.14
C LYS A 29 5.04 -5.82 -1.58
N GLN A 30 4.18 -6.12 -0.62
CA GLN A 30 2.81 -6.55 -0.89
C GLN A 30 1.96 -5.38 -1.43
N GLY A 31 2.09 -4.21 -0.83
CA GLY A 31 1.39 -2.99 -1.24
C GLY A 31 1.78 -2.56 -2.65
N GLU A 32 3.06 -2.66 -3.03
CA GLU A 32 3.51 -2.41 -4.40
C GLU A 32 2.87 -3.40 -5.38
N LYS A 33 2.92 -4.70 -5.09
CA LYS A 33 2.35 -5.74 -5.95
C LYS A 33 0.83 -5.58 -6.11
N GLN A 34 0.11 -5.33 -5.00
CA GLN A 34 -1.33 -5.09 -5.02
C GLN A 34 -1.65 -3.80 -5.76
N GLY A 35 -0.91 -2.71 -5.50
CA GLY A 35 -1.07 -1.43 -6.16
C GLY A 35 -0.85 -1.51 -7.66
N TYR A 36 0.12 -2.29 -8.14
CA TYR A 36 0.35 -2.48 -9.57
C TYR A 36 -0.78 -3.30 -10.23
N ASN A 37 -1.21 -4.37 -9.58
CA ASN A 37 -2.27 -5.26 -10.10
C ASN A 37 -3.63 -4.55 -10.13
N GLN A 38 -4.00 -3.88 -9.04
CA GLN A 38 -5.29 -3.20 -8.91
C GLN A 38 -5.28 -1.82 -9.57
N GLY A 39 -4.12 -1.15 -9.62
CA GLY A 39 -3.98 0.20 -10.15
C GLY A 39 -4.43 0.33 -11.60
N LYS A 40 -4.08 -0.63 -12.46
CA LYS A 40 -4.53 -0.62 -13.87
C LYS A 40 -6.06 -0.69 -13.99
N ALA A 41 -6.70 -1.57 -13.23
CA ALA A 41 -8.16 -1.71 -13.25
C ALA A 41 -8.83 -0.45 -12.70
N LEU A 42 -8.32 0.08 -11.59
CA LEU A 42 -8.86 1.25 -10.91
C LEU A 42 -8.70 2.53 -11.76
N LEU A 43 -7.56 2.69 -12.43
CA LEU A 43 -7.32 3.79 -13.37
C LEU A 43 -8.26 3.73 -14.58
N ARG A 44 -8.52 2.54 -15.13
CA ARG A 44 -9.49 2.34 -16.22
C ARG A 44 -10.92 2.63 -15.78
N LEU A 45 -11.30 2.16 -14.60
CA LEU A 45 -12.60 2.44 -13.99
C LEU A 45 -12.80 3.93 -13.81
N LYS A 46 -11.82 4.61 -13.21
CA LYS A 46 -11.85 6.06 -12.97
C LYS A 46 -11.94 6.83 -14.28
N ALA A 47 -11.13 6.47 -15.28
CA ALA A 47 -11.17 7.09 -16.61
C ALA A 47 -12.52 6.92 -17.32
N ASN A 48 -13.15 5.74 -17.19
CA ASN A 48 -14.46 5.47 -17.80
C ASN A 48 -15.59 6.23 -17.08
N THR A 49 -15.52 6.34 -15.75
CA THR A 49 -16.52 7.07 -14.95
C THR A 49 -16.44 8.58 -15.16
N SER A 50 -15.24 9.17 -15.13
CA SER A 50 -15.07 10.63 -15.26
C SER A 50 -14.91 11.13 -16.69
N ARG A 51 -14.83 10.21 -17.68
CA ARG A 51 -14.46 10.50 -19.09
C ARG A 51 -13.15 11.28 -19.25
N THR A 52 -12.34 11.32 -18.21
CA THR A 52 -11.07 12.04 -18.13
C THR A 52 -9.98 11.07 -17.70
N CYS A 53 -8.86 11.07 -18.42
CA CYS A 53 -7.74 10.22 -18.05
C CYS A 53 -7.14 10.71 -16.72
N PRO A 54 -7.11 9.89 -15.66
CA PRO A 54 -6.61 10.30 -14.34
C PRO A 54 -5.09 10.52 -14.28
N ILE A 55 -4.34 10.17 -15.35
CA ILE A 55 -2.89 10.33 -15.42
C ILE A 55 -2.49 11.63 -16.11
N CYS A 56 -3.08 11.92 -17.28
CA CYS A 56 -2.72 13.09 -18.09
C CYS A 56 -3.80 14.18 -18.10
N ASN A 57 -4.88 13.99 -17.34
CA ASN A 57 -6.03 14.90 -17.21
C ASN A 57 -6.68 15.30 -18.56
N LYS A 58 -6.47 14.50 -19.60
CA LYS A 58 -7.10 14.71 -20.91
C LYS A 58 -8.49 14.10 -20.91
N THR A 59 -9.48 14.88 -21.33
CA THR A 59 -10.85 14.40 -21.56
C THR A 59 -10.90 13.58 -22.84
N ALA A 60 -11.56 12.43 -22.82
CA ALA A 60 -11.77 11.62 -24.01
C ALA A 60 -12.79 12.31 -24.94
N SER A 61 -12.29 13.14 -25.86
CA SER A 61 -13.05 13.74 -26.95
C SER A 61 -13.25 12.70 -28.06
N GLY A 62 -14.32 11.90 -27.99
CA GLY A 62 -14.75 11.09 -29.15
C GLY A 62 -15.16 9.64 -28.91
N VAL A 63 -15.90 9.32 -27.85
CA VAL A 63 -16.63 8.04 -27.79
C VAL A 63 -18.12 8.33 -27.62
N THR A 64 -18.80 8.59 -28.74
CA THR A 64 -20.23 8.35 -28.90
C THR A 64 -20.47 6.85 -28.71
N ARG A 65 -21.03 6.46 -27.56
CA ARG A 65 -21.73 5.18 -27.44
C ARG A 65 -23.13 5.40 -28.01
N ASN A 66 -23.41 4.74 -29.13
CA ASN A 66 -24.76 4.48 -29.61
C ASN A 66 -25.51 3.63 -28.57
#